data_AF-A0A1E4RQ75-F1
#
_entry.id   AF-A0A1E4RQ75-F1
#
_cell.length_a   1.000
_cell.length_b   1.000
_cell.length_c   1.000
_cell.angle_alpha   90.00
_cell.angle_beta   90.00
_cell.angle_gamma   90.00
#
_symmetry.space_group_name_H-M   'P 1'
#
loop_
_entity.id
_entity.type
_entity.pdbx_description
1 polymer ?
#
loop_
_entity_poly.entity_id
_entity_poly.type
_entity_poly.pdbx_seq_one_letter_code
_entity_poly.pdbx_strand_id
1 'polypeptide(L)' 'EDDDDEPDEWDQRIMKTGCHEENLKLQLCHADTGDWRKCIPEMQAFKKCWDANKNNERTSTVNN' A
#
# COMPACT_ATOMS: atom_id res chain seq x y z
N GLU A 1 5.80 28.76 0.69
CA GLU A 1 6.57 27.52 0.60
C GLU A 1 5.90 26.61 1.62
N ASP A 2 4.83 25.95 1.20
CA ASP A 2 3.97 25.13 2.06
C ASP A 2 3.35 24.02 1.18
N ASP A 3 4.21 23.31 0.43
CA ASP A 3 3.84 22.09 -0.33
C ASP A 3 4.07 20.80 0.51
N ASP A 4 4.48 20.94 1.79
CA ASP A 4 4.76 19.79 2.68
C ASP A 4 3.52 19.25 3.41
N ASP A 5 2.37 19.95 3.35
CA ASP A 5 1.12 19.52 4.01
C ASP A 5 0.17 18.74 3.07
N GLU A 6 0.40 18.75 1.76
CA GLU A 6 -0.39 17.95 0.82
C GLU A 6 0.21 16.55 0.64
N PRO A 7 -0.60 15.48 0.73
CA PRO A 7 -0.13 14.14 0.38
C PRO A 7 0.34 14.13 -1.07
N ASP A 8 1.51 13.56 -1.32
CA ASP A 8 2.05 13.48 -2.66
C ASP A 8 1.14 12.65 -3.60
N GLU A 9 1.43 12.66 -4.90
CA GLU A 9 0.60 11.95 -5.87
C GLU A 9 0.48 10.44 -5.55
N TRP A 10 1.54 9.84 -5.01
CA TRP A 10 1.59 8.44 -4.65
C TRP A 10 0.72 8.16 -3.41
N ASP A 11 0.82 9.01 -2.39
CA ASP A 11 0.00 8.95 -1.18
C ASP A 11 -1.49 9.14 -1.50
N GLN A 12 -1.82 10.10 -2.36
CA GLN A 12 -3.19 10.27 -2.83
C GLN A 12 -3.73 9.03 -3.54
N ARG A 13 -2.90 8.37 -4.36
CA ARG A 13 -3.29 7.14 -5.05
C ARG A 13 -3.53 6.01 -4.06
N ILE A 14 -2.65 5.80 -3.07
CA ILE A 14 -2.86 4.75 -2.08
C ILE A 14 -4.06 5.03 -1.17
N MET A 15 -4.30 6.29 -0.76
CA MET A 15 -5.50 6.65 0.02
C MET A 15 -6.78 6.31 -0.75
N LYS A 16 -6.81 6.56 -2.06
CA LYS A 16 -7.95 6.21 -2.93
C LYS A 16 -8.21 4.70 -3.05
N THR A 17 -7.26 3.83 -2.66
CA THR A 17 -7.43 2.37 -2.67
C THR A 17 -8.22 1.83 -1.48
N GLY A 18 -8.36 2.63 -0.41
CA GLY A 18 -8.91 2.17 0.86
C GLY A 18 -7.97 1.26 1.67
N CYS A 19 -6.72 1.07 1.23
CA CYS A 19 -5.73 0.16 1.84
C CYS A 19 -4.46 0.87 2.33
N HIS A 20 -4.57 2.17 2.64
CA HIS A 20 -3.43 2.98 3.07
C HIS A 20 -2.83 2.47 4.39
N GLU A 21 -3.65 2.02 5.34
CA GLU A 21 -3.17 1.52 6.64
C GLU A 21 -2.32 0.24 6.48
N GLU A 22 -2.79 -0.74 5.70
CA GLU A 22 -2.04 -1.96 5.44
C GLU A 22 -0.77 -1.68 4.64
N ASN A 23 -0.83 -0.75 3.67
CA ASN A 23 0.36 -0.30 2.96
C ASN A 23 1.39 0.34 3.91
N LEU A 24 0.94 1.20 4.83
CA LEU A 24 1.83 1.86 5.80
C LEU A 24 2.51 0.82 6.70
N LYS A 25 1.76 -0.16 7.21
CA LYS A 25 2.31 -1.27 8.01
C LYS A 25 3.37 -2.05 7.22
N LEU A 26 3.10 -2.34 5.95
CA LEU A 26 4.03 -3.02 5.06
C LEU A 26 5.32 -2.20 4.89
N GLN A 27 5.23 -0.90 4.59
CA GLN A 27 6.39 -0.02 4.45
C GLN A 27 7.20 0.10 5.73
N LEU A 28 6.54 0.24 6.88
CA LEU A 28 7.21 0.28 8.19
C LEU A 28 7.98 -1.01 8.45
N CYS A 29 7.40 -2.19 8.17
CA CYS A 29 8.13 -3.45 8.31
C CYS A 29 9.39 -3.49 7.45
N HIS A 30 9.34 -3.00 6.20
CA HIS A 30 10.53 -2.97 5.36
C HIS A 30 11.54 -1.91 5.77
N ALA A 31 11.10 -0.76 6.25
CA ALA A 31 11.98 0.26 6.82
C ALA A 31 12.75 -0.30 8.03
N ASP A 32 12.08 -1.08 8.89
CA ASP A 32 12.68 -1.69 10.07
C ASP A 32 13.62 -2.86 9.73
N THR A 33 13.21 -3.71 8.78
CA THR A 33 13.90 -4.99 8.51
C THR A 33 14.89 -4.94 7.35
N GLY A 34 14.71 -4.00 6.42
CA GLY A 34 15.40 -3.92 5.14
C GLY A 34 15.15 -5.11 4.20
N ASP A 35 14.18 -5.99 4.51
CA ASP A 35 13.94 -7.21 3.73
C ASP A 35 12.45 -7.54 3.67
N TRP A 36 11.86 -7.36 2.49
CA TRP A 36 10.47 -7.68 2.23
C TRP A 36 10.11 -9.12 2.60
N ARG A 37 11.02 -10.09 2.51
CA ARG A 37 10.72 -11.49 2.85
C ARG A 37 10.37 -11.70 4.32
N LYS A 38 10.74 -10.77 5.20
CA LYS A 38 10.34 -10.78 6.62
C LYS A 38 8.97 -10.16 6.86
N CYS A 39 8.40 -9.49 5.87
CA CYS A 39 7.12 -8.77 5.92
C CYS A 39 5.99 -9.53 5.22
N ILE A 40 6.06 -10.87 5.17
CA ILE A 40 5.01 -11.71 4.55
C ILE A 40 3.63 -11.47 5.19
N PRO A 41 3.49 -11.38 6.53
CA PRO A 41 2.20 -11.09 7.15
C PRO A 41 1.59 -9.76 6.68
N GLU A 42 2.39 -8.70 6.60
CA GLU A 42 1.99 -7.37 6.15
C GLU A 42 1.63 -7.37 4.66
N MET A 43 2.40 -8.09 3.83
CA MET A 43 2.07 -8.27 2.41
C MET A 43 0.73 -8.99 2.22
N GLN A 44 0.47 -10.03 3.01
CA GLN A 44 -0.80 -10.75 2.97
C GLN A 44 -1.97 -9.88 3.42
N ALA A 45 -1.78 -9.07 4.47
CA ALA A 45 -2.79 -8.12 4.93
C ALA A 45 -3.11 -7.08 3.84
N PHE A 46 -2.07 -6.50 3.22
CA PHE A 46 -2.23 -5.55 2.12
C PHE A 46 -2.97 -6.19 0.93
N LYS A 47 -2.58 -7.40 0.51
CA LYS A 47 -3.25 -8.13 -0.58
C LYS A 47 -4.73 -8.41 -0.25
N LYS A 48 -5.04 -8.82 0.98
CA LYS A 48 -6.42 -9.06 1.40
C LYS A 48 -7.27 -7.78 1.34
N CYS A 49 -6.73 -6.65 1.80
CA CYS A 49 -7.42 -5.37 1.67
C CYS A 49 -7.63 -5.01 0.18
N TRP A 50 -6.59 -5.22 -0.64
CA TRP A 50 -6.61 -4.91 -2.05
C TRP A 50 -7.72 -5.65 -2.80
N ASP A 51 -7.83 -6.95 -2.56
CA ASP A 51 -8.87 -7.80 -3.14
C ASP A 51 -10.27 -7.41 -2.63
N ALA A 52 -10.41 -7.09 -1.34
CA ALA A 52 -11.69 -6.65 -0.75
C ALA A 52 -12.20 -5.33 -1.34
N ASN A 53 -11.30 -4.41 -1.70
CA ASN A 53 -11.63 -3.13 -2.34
C ASN A 53 -11.71 -3.22 -3.88
N LYS A 54 -11.59 -4.43 -4.45
CA LYS A 54 -11.60 -4.68 -5.91
C LYS A 54 -10.57 -3.82 -6.66
N ASN A 55 -9.42 -3.58 -6.05
CA ASN A 55 -8.45 -2.67 -6.64
C ASN A 55 -7.81 -3.21 -7.94
N ASN A 56 -7.86 -4.53 -8.18
CA ASN A 56 -7.49 -5.15 -9.47
C ASN A 56 -8.38 -4.72 -10.66
N GLU A 57 -9.58 -4.21 -10.41
CA GLU A 57 -10.44 -3.64 -11.47
C GLU A 57 -10.09 -2.16 -11.72
N ARG A 58 -9.58 -1.47 -10.67
CA ARG A 58 -9.25 -0.04 -10.69
C ARG A 58 -7.90 0.25 -11.30
N THR A 59 -6.95 -0.63 -11.04
CA THR A 59 -5.65 -0.65 -11.68
C THR A 59 -5.69 -1.82 -12.65
N SER A 60 -5.20 -1.67 -13.88
CA SER A 60 -5.14 -2.77 -14.86
C SER A 60 -4.11 -3.86 -14.45
N THR A 61 -4.07 -4.22 -13.17
CA THR A 61 -3.17 -5.19 -12.58
C THR A 61 -3.64 -6.56 -13.02
N VAL A 62 -2.89 -7.15 -13.94
CA VAL A 62 -3.06 -8.54 -14.35
C VAL A 62 -2.64 -9.45 -13.20
N ASN A 63 -3.54 -10.33 -12.76
CA ASN A 63 -3.16 -11.46 -11.93
C ASN A 63 -2.27 -12.38 -12.78
N ASN A 64 -0.97 -12.46 -12.44
CA ASN A 64 -0.01 -13.34 -13.09
C ASN A 64 0.13 -14.66 -12.35
#